data_AF-A0A9D0XVL3-F1
#
_entry.id   AF-A0A9D0XVL3-F1
#
_cell.length_a   1.000
_cell.length_b   1.000
_cell.length_c   1.000
_cell.angle_alpha   90.00
_cell.angle_beta   90.00
_cell.angle_gamma   90.00
#
_symmetry.space_group_name_H-M   'P 1'
#
loop_
_entity.id
_entity.type
_entity.pdbx_description
1 polymer ?
#
loop_
_entity_poly.entity_id
_entity_poly.type
_entity_poly.pdbx_seq_one_letter_code
_entity_poly.pdbx_strand_id
1 'polypeptide(L)'
;MSSEKRSFFRFDVNIPYYLEPLNENGGCLHVERDSLISPEAYQTILQQSHELKTLFQDSKHIENGGVQLFAALNKKLELMVWLLESVLSGEDVRHQADYQQHINQNQ
;
A
#
# COMPACT_ATOMS: atom_id res chain seq x y z
N MET A 1 15.83 -2.18 -36.09
CA MET A 1 15.97 -2.10 -34.61
C MET A 1 14.63 -1.62 -34.06
N SER A 2 13.78 -2.55 -33.61
CA SER A 2 12.48 -2.18 -33.03
C SER A 2 12.75 -1.48 -31.70
N SER A 3 12.34 -0.22 -31.56
CA SER A 3 12.31 0.41 -30.25
C SER A 3 11.33 -0.37 -29.39
N GLU A 4 11.81 -1.02 -28.32
CA GLU A 4 10.93 -1.55 -27.29
C GLU A 4 10.07 -0.39 -26.77
N LYS A 5 8.80 -0.39 -27.16
CA LYS A 5 7.80 0.54 -26.65
C LYS A 5 7.66 0.19 -25.17
N ARG A 6 8.28 0.97 -24.27
CA ARG A 6 8.06 0.82 -22.83
C ARG A 6 6.57 0.85 -22.56
N SER A 7 5.99 -0.30 -22.24
CA SER A 7 4.60 -0.42 -21.84
C SER A 7 4.51 0.14 -20.41
N PHE A 8 4.00 1.36 -20.29
CA PHE A 8 3.70 1.94 -19.00
C PHE A 8 2.31 1.50 -18.58
N PHE A 9 2.20 0.90 -17.40
CA PHE A 9 0.92 0.59 -16.78
C PHE A 9 0.61 1.70 -15.78
N ARG A 10 -0.51 2.41 -15.99
CA ARG A 10 -0.98 3.48 -15.10
C ARG A 10 -2.25 3.01 -14.41
N PHE A 11 -2.30 3.16 -13.09
CA PHE A 11 -3.48 2.97 -12.28
C PHE A 11 -3.74 4.25 -11.51
N ASP A 12 -4.98 4.74 -11.57
CA ASP A 12 -5.45 5.75 -10.64
C ASP A 12 -6.06 5.00 -9.44
N VAL A 13 -5.58 5.29 -8.23
CA VAL A 13 -6.00 4.62 -7.00
C VAL A 13 -6.59 5.64 -6.03
N ASN A 14 -7.71 5.28 -5.40
CA ASN A 14 -8.27 6.03 -4.30
C ASN A 14 -7.87 5.33 -3.00
N ILE A 15 -7.01 5.97 -2.21
CA ILE A 15 -6.54 5.44 -0.93
C ILE A 15 -7.33 6.14 0.17
N PRO A 16 -8.18 5.43 0.93
CA PRO A 16 -8.83 6.01 2.09
C PRO A 16 -7.75 6.34 3.12
N TYR A 17 -7.72 7.60 3.55
CA TYR A 17 -6.75 8.09 4.51
C TYR A 17 -7.48 8.80 5.66
N TYR A 18 -7.07 8.54 6.89
CA TYR A 18 -7.66 9.10 8.10
C TYR A 18 -6.57 9.78 8.94
N LEU A 19 -6.87 11.00 9.40
CA LEU A 19 -5.97 11.79 10.24
C LEU A 19 -6.62 11.98 11.61
N GLU A 20 -5.92 11.56 12.66
CA GLU A 20 -6.32 11.83 14.04
C GLU A 20 -5.82 13.21 14.47
N PRO A 21 -6.69 14.06 15.05
CA PRO A 21 -6.24 15.31 15.66
C PRO A 21 -5.42 15.00 16.92
N LEU A 22 -4.18 15.48 16.94
CA LEU A 22 -3.37 15.52 18.16
C LEU A 22 -3.91 16.63 19.07
N ASN A 23 -3.98 16.36 20.38
CA ASN A 23 -4.22 17.43 21.34
C ASN A 23 -3.01 18.38 21.45
N GLU A 24 -3.16 19.53 22.10
CA GLU A 24 -2.10 20.55 22.25
C GLU A 24 -0.81 20.03 22.92
N ASN A 25 -0.88 18.87 23.59
CA ASN A 25 0.25 18.22 24.26
C ASN A 25 0.85 17.07 23.42
N GLY A 26 0.45 16.91 22.16
CA GLY A 26 0.91 15.82 21.29
C GLY A 26 0.32 14.44 21.64
N GLY A 27 -0.71 14.38 22.49
CA GLY A 27 -1.42 13.16 22.82
C GLY A 27 -2.41 12.76 21.72
N CYS A 28 -2.26 11.53 21.22
CA CYS A 28 -3.16 10.93 20.23
C CYS A 28 -4.48 10.53 20.90
N LEU A 29 -5.61 10.99 20.37
CA LEU A 29 -6.92 10.41 20.68
C LEU A 29 -7.03 9.11 19.87
N HIS A 30 -6.46 8.02 20.40
CA HIS A 30 -6.40 6.73 19.73
C HIS A 30 -7.80 6.27 19.31
N VAL A 31 -8.08 6.29 18.02
CA VAL A 31 -9.28 5.69 17.45
C VAL A 31 -8.92 4.25 17.09
N GLU A 32 -9.56 3.29 17.76
CA GLU A 32 -9.33 1.88 17.45
C GLU A 32 -9.67 1.62 15.98
N ARG A 33 -8.78 0.95 15.24
CA ARG A 33 -8.91 0.70 13.79
C ARG A 33 -10.25 0.05 13.42
N ASP A 34 -10.81 -0.73 14.34
CA ASP A 34 -12.10 -1.41 14.22
C ASP A 34 -13.30 -0.43 14.22
N SER A 35 -13.09 0.82 14.62
CA SER A 35 -14.10 1.89 14.57
C SER A 35 -14.02 2.74 13.30
N LEU A 36 -12.96 2.60 12.47
CA LEU A 36 -12.78 3.36 11.22
C LEU A 36 -13.48 2.71 10.02
N ILE A 37 -13.79 1.43 10.10
CA ILE A 37 -14.39 0.64 9.01
C ILE A 37 -15.62 -0.04 9.58
N SER A 38 -16.77 0.06 8.88
CA SER A 38 -17.96 -0.66 9.31
C SER A 38 -17.71 -2.17 9.27
N PRO A 39 -18.33 -2.98 10.15
CA PRO A 39 -18.17 -4.44 10.11
C PRO A 39 -18.46 -5.03 8.72
N GLU A 40 -19.44 -4.48 8.00
CA GLU A 40 -19.84 -4.89 6.65
C GLU A 40 -18.74 -4.59 5.61
N ALA A 41 -18.15 -3.40 5.66
CA ALA A 41 -17.03 -3.03 4.80
C ALA A 41 -15.80 -3.90 5.10
N TYR A 42 -15.55 -4.20 6.38
CA TYR A 42 -14.45 -5.08 6.77
C TYR A 42 -14.63 -6.50 6.24
N GLN A 43 -15.83 -7.08 6.33
CA GLN A 43 -16.14 -8.39 5.75
C GLN A 43 -15.97 -8.40 4.23
N THR A 44 -16.36 -7.31 3.56
CA THR A 44 -16.17 -7.15 2.11
C THR A 44 -14.68 -7.16 1.75
N ILE A 45 -13.85 -6.43 2.50
CA ILE A 45 -12.39 -6.42 2.30
C ILE A 45 -11.80 -7.82 2.51
N LEU A 46 -12.23 -8.54 3.55
CA LEU A 46 -11.76 -9.90 3.81
C LEU A 46 -12.12 -10.86 2.67
N GLN A 47 -13.35 -10.78 2.17
CA GLN A 47 -13.80 -11.61 1.05
C GLN A 47 -13.00 -11.32 -0.22
N GLN A 48 -12.88 -10.05 -0.61
CA GLN A 48 -12.11 -9.64 -1.79
C GLN A 48 -10.63 -10.03 -1.67
N SER A 49 -10.06 -9.91 -0.47
CA SER A 49 -8.69 -10.35 -0.19
C SER A 49 -8.52 -11.86 -0.37
N HIS A 50 -9.52 -12.64 0.00
CA HIS A 50 -9.51 -14.09 -0.20
C HIS A 50 -9.63 -14.46 -1.69
N GLU A 51 -10.52 -13.81 -2.42
CA GLU A 51 -10.69 -14.00 -3.87
C GLU A 51 -9.40 -13.66 -4.62
N LEU A 52 -8.74 -12.54 -4.29
CA LEU A 52 -7.44 -12.16 -4.85
C LEU A 52 -6.35 -13.19 -4.58
N LYS A 53 -6.28 -13.74 -3.35
CA LYS A 53 -5.31 -14.80 -3.02
C LYS A 53 -5.50 -16.03 -3.90
N THR A 54 -6.74 -16.42 -4.15
CA THR A 54 -7.05 -17.54 -5.04
C THR A 54 -6.59 -17.25 -6.47
N LEU A 55 -6.84 -16.04 -6.99
CA LEU A 55 -6.37 -15.62 -8.32
C LEU A 55 -4.84 -15.61 -8.42
N PHE A 56 -4.12 -15.30 -7.34
CA PHE A 56 -2.66 -15.32 -7.33
C PHE A 56 -2.04 -16.72 -7.23
N GLN A 57 -2.85 -17.74 -6.94
CA GLN A 57 -2.43 -19.14 -6.90
C GLN A 57 -2.77 -19.89 -8.20
N ASP A 58 -3.58 -19.30 -9.08
CA ASP A 58 -3.94 -19.87 -10.38
C ASP A 58 -2.75 -19.80 -11.36
N SER A 59 -2.43 -20.93 -11.99
CA SER A 59 -1.32 -21.05 -12.94
C SER A 59 -1.43 -20.05 -14.10
N LYS A 60 -2.64 -19.75 -14.57
CA LYS A 60 -2.85 -18.78 -15.66
C LYS A 60 -2.35 -17.37 -15.31
N HIS A 61 -2.57 -16.92 -14.08
CA HIS A 61 -2.20 -15.59 -13.61
C HIS A 61 -0.73 -15.51 -13.20
N ILE A 62 -0.16 -16.62 -12.74
CA ILE A 62 1.26 -16.75 -12.49
C ILE A 62 2.03 -16.68 -13.81
N GLU A 63 1.61 -17.46 -14.81
CA GLU A 63 2.27 -17.57 -16.12
C GLU A 63 2.18 -16.28 -16.95
N ASN A 64 1.10 -15.52 -16.83
CA ASN A 64 0.93 -14.26 -17.55
C ASN A 64 1.65 -13.06 -16.88
N GLY A 65 2.33 -13.28 -15.75
CA GLY A 65 3.06 -12.26 -15.00
C GLY A 65 2.19 -11.28 -14.19
N GLY A 66 0.87 -11.44 -14.20
CA GLY A 66 -0.07 -10.58 -13.49
C GLY A 66 0.16 -10.57 -11.98
N VAL A 67 0.54 -11.72 -11.41
CA VAL A 67 0.88 -11.83 -9.97
C VAL A 67 2.10 -10.96 -9.62
N GLN A 68 3.15 -10.97 -10.45
CA GLN A 68 4.35 -10.15 -10.23
C GLN A 68 4.05 -8.66 -10.38
N LEU A 69 3.20 -8.29 -11.36
CA LEU A 69 2.76 -6.90 -11.53
C LEU A 69 1.99 -6.40 -10.31
N PHE A 70 1.06 -7.22 -9.79
CA PHE A 70 0.28 -6.86 -8.61
C PHE A 70 1.15 -6.78 -7.36
N ALA A 71 2.09 -7.71 -7.18
CA ALA A 71 3.05 -7.67 -6.08
C ALA A 71 3.92 -6.41 -6.13
N ALA A 72 4.37 -5.99 -7.33
CA ALA A 72 5.12 -4.75 -7.51
C ALA A 72 4.26 -3.51 -7.21
N LEU A 73 2.98 -3.51 -7.61
CA LEU A 73 2.05 -2.43 -7.26
C LEU A 73 1.84 -2.35 -5.75
N ASN A 74 1.63 -3.48 -5.07
CA ASN A 74 1.41 -3.53 -3.63
C ASN A 74 2.61 -2.98 -2.85
N LYS A 75 3.83 -3.35 -3.23
CA LYS A 75 5.07 -2.79 -2.64
C LYS A 75 5.14 -1.27 -2.78
N LYS A 76 4.72 -0.72 -3.93
CA LYS A 76 4.69 0.73 -4.14
C LYS A 76 3.66 1.42 -3.26
N LEU A 77 2.50 0.80 -3.06
CA LEU A 77 1.48 1.33 -2.14
C LEU A 77 1.98 1.32 -0.70
N GLU A 78 2.64 0.24 -0.26
CA GLU A 78 3.27 0.16 1.06
C GLU A 78 4.31 1.27 1.26
N LEU A 79 5.17 1.51 0.27
CA LEU A 79 6.12 2.62 0.30
C LEU A 79 5.42 3.99 0.41
N MET A 80 4.35 4.21 -0.36
CA MET A 80 3.59 5.47 -0.29
C MET A 80 2.96 5.69 1.08
N VAL A 81 2.42 4.63 1.71
CA VAL A 81 1.86 4.71 3.06
C VAL A 81 2.95 5.07 4.07
N TRP A 82 4.10 4.39 4.04
CA TRP A 82 5.22 4.69 4.94
C TRP A 82 5.77 6.12 4.78
N LEU A 83 5.87 6.62 3.54
CA LEU A 83 6.25 8.01 3.29
C LEU A 83 5.23 9.00 3.86
N LEU A 84 3.93 8.72 3.71
CA LEU A 84 2.86 9.57 4.24
C LEU A 84 2.89 9.59 5.78
N GLU A 85 3.06 8.44 6.43
CA GLU A 85 3.21 8.34 7.89
C GLU A 85 4.39 9.19 8.38
N SER A 86 5.54 9.10 7.71
CA SER A 86 6.73 9.86 8.10
C SER A 86 6.56 11.37 7.92
N VAL A 87 5.89 11.81 6.85
CA VAL A 87 5.54 13.23 6.64
C VAL A 87 4.67 13.75 7.78
N LEU A 88 3.69 12.96 8.23
CA LEU A 88 2.76 13.36 9.27
C LEU A 88 3.39 13.37 10.66
N SER A 89 4.35 12.49 10.91
CA SER A 89 5.18 12.51 12.11
C SER A 89 6.24 13.63 12.09
N GLY A 90 6.37 14.38 10.99
CA GLY A 90 7.40 15.40 10.81
C GLY A 90 8.82 14.83 10.76
N GLU A 91 8.94 13.55 10.44
CA GLU A 91 10.21 12.83 10.41
C GLU A 91 10.83 12.89 9.01
N ASP A 92 12.14 13.17 8.96
CA ASP A 92 12.89 13.05 7.73
C ASP A 92 13.25 11.57 7.51
N VAL A 93 12.52 10.94 6.59
CA VAL A 93 12.71 9.52 6.20
C VAL A 93 14.15 9.17 5.89
N ARG A 94 14.97 10.11 5.41
CA ARG A 94 16.38 9.86 5.06
C ARG A 94 17.25 9.49 6.27
N HIS A 95 16.79 9.82 7.48
CA HIS A 95 17.48 9.50 8.73
C HIS A 95 16.92 8.26 9.43
N GLN A 96 15.83 7.67 8.93
CA GLN A 96 15.30 6.41 9.46
C GLN A 96 16.17 5.23 9.00
N ALA A 97 16.39 4.26 9.91
CA ALA A 97 17.31 3.14 9.69
C ALA A 97 16.86 2.21 8.54
N ASP A 98 15.57 2.16 8.27
CA ASP A 98 14.92 1.33 7.25
C ASP A 98 14.75 2.04 5.90
N TYR A 99 15.15 3.31 5.77
CA TYR A 99 15.06 4.08 4.51
C TYR A 99 15.65 3.34 3.31
N GLN A 100 16.88 2.86 3.45
CA GLN A 100 17.56 2.13 2.36
C GLN A 100 16.86 0.81 2.04
N GLN A 101 16.24 0.17 3.03
CA GLN A 101 15.50 -1.06 2.82
C GLN A 101 14.24 -0.80 1.99
N HIS A 102 13.45 0.22 2.34
CA HIS A 102 12.22 0.58 1.63
C HIS A 102 12.49 1.01 0.18
N ILE A 103 13.57 1.77 -0.05
CA ILE A 103 13.97 2.19 -1.40
C ILE A 103 14.46 1.00 -2.24
N ASN A 104 15.33 0.14 -1.70
CA ASN A 104 15.89 -0.98 -2.46
C ASN A 104 14.86 -2.08 -2.76
N GLN A 105 13.83 -2.23 -1.92
CA GLN A 105 12.74 -3.19 -2.15
C GLN A 105 11.75 -2.74 -3.25
N ASN A 106 11.82 -1.45 -3.65
CA ASN A 106 10.94 -0.81 -4.63
C ASN A 106 11.62 -0.42 -5.96
N GLN A 107 12.91 -0.75 -6.12
CA GLN A 107 13.63 -0.71 -7.40
C GLN A 107 13.30 -1.93 -8.25
#